data_AF-A0A5R2N957-F1
#
_entry.id   AF-A0A5R2N957-F1
#
_cell.length_a   1.000
_cell.length_b   1.000
_cell.length_c   1.000
_cell.angle_alpha   90.00
_cell.angle_beta   90.00
_cell.angle_gamma   90.00
#
_symmetry.space_group_name_H-M   'P 1'
#
loop_
_entity.id
_entity.type
_entity.pdbx_description
1 polymer ?
#
loop_
_entity_poly.entity_id
_entity_poly.type
_entity_poly.pdbx_seq_one_letter_code
_entity_poly.pdbx_strand_id
1 'polypeptide(L)'
;MDTLLAGLKGAIDTLGATILLPIVIFIIAVVLGAKVSKAFRAAVTIGVAFIGINLVLGLMFTSIGDVAKAIVTNTGIHRDIIDVGWPSAAAIAFGSSVGLWVIPVGILVNIVLLLTRMTRTLNVDVWNFWHFAFVGSLVVAATDNLAYGIA
;
A
#
# COMPACT_ATOMS: atom_id res chain seq x y z
N MET A 1 -11.79 -12.91 -19.62
CA MET A 1 -11.14 -12.78 -18.30
C MET A 1 -9.67 -12.40 -18.47
N ASP A 2 -8.95 -13.07 -19.37
CA ASP A 2 -7.50 -12.84 -19.60
C ASP A 2 -7.15 -11.50 -20.24
N THR A 3 -8.02 -10.91 -21.08
CA THR A 3 -7.77 -9.60 -21.70
C THR A 3 -7.94 -8.44 -20.73
N LEU A 4 -8.88 -8.54 -19.80
CA LEU A 4 -9.09 -7.53 -18.75
C LEU A 4 -8.01 -7.66 -17.67
N LEU A 5 -7.62 -8.90 -17.32
CA LEU A 5 -6.48 -9.16 -16.43
C LEU A 5 -5.14 -8.75 -17.06
N ALA A 6 -4.92 -8.97 -18.36
CA ALA A 6 -3.73 -8.51 -19.06
C ALA A 6 -3.71 -6.98 -19.23
N GLY A 7 -4.88 -6.36 -19.44
CA GLY A 7 -5.02 -4.90 -19.50
C GLY A 7 -4.77 -4.24 -18.15
N LEU A 8 -5.31 -4.80 -17.06
CA LEU A 8 -5.05 -4.33 -15.71
C LEU A 8 -3.58 -4.54 -15.33
N LYS A 9 -3.03 -5.73 -15.59
CA LYS A 9 -1.63 -6.06 -15.29
C LYS A 9 -0.67 -5.18 -16.09
N GLY A 10 -0.93 -4.95 -17.37
CA GLY A 10 -0.15 -4.04 -18.21
C GLY A 10 -0.18 -2.59 -17.73
N ALA A 11 -1.32 -2.10 -17.25
CA ALA A 11 -1.43 -0.77 -16.65
C ALA A 11 -0.70 -0.68 -15.29
N ILE A 12 -0.73 -1.74 -14.49
CA ILE A 12 -0.02 -1.85 -13.20
C ILE A 12 1.50 -1.86 -13.43
N ASP A 13 1.97 -2.66 -14.38
CA ASP A 13 3.40 -2.82 -14.69
C ASP A 13 4.02 -1.56 -15.32
N THR A 14 3.23 -0.72 -16.02
CA THR A 14 3.73 0.51 -16.67
C THR A 14 3.60 1.77 -15.81
N LEU A 15 2.59 1.88 -14.95
CA LEU A 15 2.35 3.10 -14.16
C LEU A 15 3.06 3.06 -12.79
N GLY A 16 3.36 1.87 -12.27
CA GLY A 16 3.98 1.70 -10.96
C GLY A 16 3.05 2.03 -9.78
N ALA A 17 3.40 1.50 -8.62
CA ALA A 17 2.68 1.65 -7.35
C ALA A 17 2.29 3.10 -7.01
N THR A 18 3.21 4.04 -7.26
CA THR A 18 3.07 5.47 -6.92
C THR A 18 1.94 6.17 -7.67
N ILE A 19 1.61 5.71 -8.89
CA ILE A 19 0.54 6.29 -9.71
C ILE A 19 -0.77 5.53 -9.50
N LEU A 20 -0.67 4.23 -9.28
CA LEU A 20 -1.82 3.35 -9.17
C LEU A 20 -2.65 3.61 -7.91
N LEU A 21 -2.01 3.83 -6.75
CA LEU A 21 -2.73 4.06 -5.50
C LEU A 21 -3.60 5.34 -5.53
N PRO A 22 -3.12 6.50 -6.02
CA PRO A 22 -3.96 7.68 -6.25
C PRO A 22 -5.19 7.40 -7.13
N ILE A 23 -5.04 6.61 -8.20
CA ILE A 23 -6.14 6.27 -9.11
C ILE A 23 -7.21 5.42 -8.38
N VAL A 24 -6.78 4.43 -7.60
CA VAL A 24 -7.70 3.60 -6.81
C VAL A 24 -8.47 4.44 -5.79
N ILE A 25 -7.77 5.32 -5.07
CA ILE A 25 -8.40 6.22 -4.09
C ILE A 25 -9.37 7.19 -4.76
N PHE A 26 -9.03 7.70 -5.96
CA PHE A 26 -9.94 8.52 -6.76
C PHE A 26 -11.23 7.79 -7.09
N ILE A 27 -11.14 6.55 -7.60
CA ILE A 27 -12.31 5.74 -7.97
C ILE A 27 -13.19 5.50 -6.75
N ILE A 28 -12.60 5.09 -5.63
CA ILE A 28 -13.33 4.83 -4.38
C ILE A 28 -14.03 6.10 -3.89
N ALA A 29 -13.33 7.24 -3.87
CA ALA A 29 -13.91 8.50 -3.43
C ALA A 29 -15.13 8.89 -4.27
N VAL A 30 -15.07 8.70 -5.60
CA VAL A 30 -16.20 8.97 -6.50
C VAL A 30 -17.36 8.00 -6.24
N VAL A 31 -17.10 6.70 -6.09
CA VAL A 31 -18.12 5.68 -5.81
C VAL A 31 -18.82 5.95 -4.47
N LEU A 32 -18.09 6.43 -3.46
CA LEU A 32 -18.64 6.83 -2.16
C LEU A 32 -19.39 8.19 -2.19
N GLY A 33 -19.54 8.81 -3.37
CA GLY A 33 -20.35 10.02 -3.55
C GLY A 33 -19.59 11.34 -3.38
N ALA A 34 -18.25 11.33 -3.37
CA ALA A 34 -17.48 12.58 -3.40
C ALA A 34 -17.61 13.26 -4.77
N LYS A 35 -17.72 14.60 -4.78
CA LYS A 35 -17.67 15.38 -6.03
C LYS A 35 -16.37 15.08 -6.77
N VAL A 36 -16.44 14.80 -8.06
CA VAL A 36 -15.29 14.44 -8.92
C VAL A 36 -14.13 15.42 -8.77
N SER A 37 -14.43 16.73 -8.71
CA SER A 37 -13.41 17.77 -8.52
C SER A 37 -12.66 17.67 -7.18
N LYS A 38 -13.37 17.29 -6.10
CA LYS A 38 -12.79 17.08 -4.77
C LYS A 38 -12.00 15.77 -4.72
N ALA A 39 -12.56 14.69 -5.30
CA ALA A 39 -11.90 13.40 -5.40
C ALA A 39 -10.58 13.48 -6.17
N PHE A 40 -10.58 14.19 -7.31
CA PHE A 40 -9.39 14.36 -8.14
C PHE A 40 -8.29 15.12 -7.40
N ARG A 41 -8.63 16.26 -6.77
CA ARG A 41 -7.68 17.02 -5.94
C ARG A 41 -7.11 16.17 -4.81
N ALA A 42 -7.94 15.41 -4.11
CA ALA A 42 -7.50 14.53 -3.03
C ALA A 42 -6.52 13.46 -3.52
N ALA A 43 -6.84 12.79 -4.64
CA ALA A 43 -5.99 11.78 -5.24
C ALA A 43 -4.63 12.34 -5.67
N VAL A 44 -4.60 13.50 -6.33
CA VAL A 44 -3.35 14.18 -6.72
C VAL A 44 -2.53 14.56 -5.50
N THR A 45 -3.13 15.11 -4.44
CA THR A 45 -2.42 15.44 -3.19
C THR A 45 -1.79 14.21 -2.57
N ILE A 46 -2.49 13.07 -2.56
CA ILE A 46 -1.94 11.79 -2.06
C ILE A 46 -0.76 11.35 -2.92
N GLY A 47 -0.87 11.44 -4.26
CA GLY A 47 0.24 11.13 -5.17
C GLY A 47 1.49 11.97 -4.88
N VAL A 48 1.33 13.28 -4.68
CA VAL A 48 2.44 14.17 -4.31
C VAL A 48 3.03 13.78 -2.96
N ALA A 49 2.20 13.42 -1.98
CA ALA A 49 2.67 12.95 -0.68
C ALA A 49 3.49 11.66 -0.77
N PHE A 50 3.09 10.71 -1.62
CA PHE A 50 3.87 9.49 -1.87
C PHE A 50 5.24 9.77 -2.47
N ILE A 51 5.34 10.70 -3.42
CA ILE A 51 6.62 11.11 -3.99
C ILE A 51 7.49 11.73 -2.89
N GLY A 52 6.93 12.61 -2.05
CA GLY A 52 7.63 13.22 -0.93
C GLY A 52 8.14 12.20 0.09
N ILE A 53 7.32 11.23 0.47
CA ILE A 53 7.71 10.14 1.38
C ILE A 53 8.87 9.36 0.77
N ASN A 54 8.75 8.88 -0.48
CA ASN A 54 9.81 8.09 -1.11
C ASN A 54 11.13 8.86 -1.25
N LEU A 55 11.08 10.18 -1.51
CA LEU A 55 12.27 11.03 -1.52
C LEU A 55 12.95 11.06 -0.14
N VAL A 56 12.19 11.31 0.92
CA VAL A 56 12.73 11.34 2.29
C VAL A 56 13.28 9.99 2.69
N LEU A 57 12.62 8.89 2.32
CA LEU A 57 13.12 7.54 2.58
C LEU A 57 14.43 7.24 1.86
N GLY A 58 14.54 7.64 0.59
CA GLY A 58 15.78 7.50 -0.16
C GLY A 58 16.95 8.26 0.48
N LEU A 59 16.70 9.50 0.92
CA LEU A 59 17.69 10.29 1.65
C LEU A 59 18.08 9.64 2.98
N MET A 60 17.08 9.18 3.74
CA MET A 60 17.28 8.52 5.02
C MET A 60 18.11 7.24 4.87
N PHE A 61 17.81 6.38 3.89
CA PHE A 61 18.60 5.16 3.66
C PHE A 61 20.03 5.44 3.22
N THR A 62 20.26 6.52 2.47
CA THR A 62 21.61 6.93 2.08
C THR A 62 22.40 7.39 3.31
N SER A 63 21.83 8.28 4.12
CA SER A 63 22.53 8.80 5.31
C SER A 63 22.69 7.77 6.44
N ILE A 64 21.66 6.97 6.72
CA ILE A 64 21.69 5.98 7.81
C ILE A 64 22.42 4.70 7.37
N GLY A 65 22.30 4.30 6.10
CA GLY A 65 22.91 3.08 5.59
C GLY A 65 24.43 3.06 5.72
N ASP A 66 25.09 4.19 5.43
CA ASP A 66 26.55 4.30 5.56
C ASP A 66 26.99 4.28 7.03
N VAL A 67 26.24 4.94 7.92
CA VAL A 67 26.49 4.92 9.36
C VAL A 67 26.28 3.51 9.93
N ALA A 68 25.21 2.82 9.53
CA ALA A 68 24.93 1.46 9.97
C ALA A 68 26.03 0.49 9.54
N LYS A 69 26.52 0.58 8.28
CA LYS A 69 27.66 -0.21 7.80
C LYS A 69 28.95 0.09 8.57
N ALA A 70 29.18 1.35 8.93
CA ALA A 70 30.32 1.74 9.75
C ALA A 70 30.23 1.14 11.16
N ILE A 71 29.05 1.12 11.78
CA ILE A 71 28.84 0.47 13.09
C ILE A 71 29.12 -1.04 12.99
N VAL A 72 28.56 -1.73 11.98
CA VAL A 72 28.81 -3.17 11.73
C VAL A 72 30.31 -3.46 11.60
N THR A 73 31.02 -2.66 10.81
CA THR A 73 32.47 -2.80 10.58
C THR A 73 33.28 -2.58 11.86
N ASN A 74 32.95 -1.57 12.66
CA ASN A 74 33.70 -1.22 13.87
C ASN A 74 33.37 -2.10 15.08
N THR A 75 32.15 -2.63 15.17
CA THR A 75 31.69 -3.43 16.32
C THR A 75 31.81 -4.93 16.10
N GLY A 76 32.02 -5.38 14.86
CA GLY A 76 32.02 -6.79 14.48
C GLY A 76 30.66 -7.47 14.57
N ILE A 77 29.57 -6.70 14.75
CA ILE A 77 28.21 -7.24 14.85
C ILE A 77 27.65 -7.39 13.43
N HIS A 78 27.27 -8.61 13.03
CA HIS A 78 26.57 -8.85 11.76
C HIS A 78 25.08 -8.50 11.88
N ARG A 79 24.68 -7.36 11.30
CA ARG A 79 23.27 -6.96 11.14
C ARG A 79 23.04 -6.44 9.73
N ASP A 80 22.34 -7.24 8.94
CA ASP A 80 22.05 -6.94 7.53
C ASP A 80 20.69 -6.22 7.33
N ILE A 81 19.95 -5.96 8.41
CA ILE A 81 18.58 -5.47 8.37
C ILE A 81 18.50 -4.07 9.00
N ILE A 82 17.90 -3.14 8.27
CA ILE A 82 17.61 -1.77 8.72
C ILE A 82 16.09 -1.64 8.90
N ASP A 83 15.64 -1.22 10.09
CA ASP A 83 14.24 -0.87 10.31
C ASP A 83 13.95 0.47 9.65
N VAL A 84 13.05 0.42 8.68
CA VAL A 84 12.68 1.53 7.82
C VAL A 84 11.53 2.37 8.39
N GLY A 85 10.92 1.92 9.50
CA GLY A 85 9.75 2.52 10.10
C GLY A 85 8.44 2.23 9.37
N TRP A 86 7.33 2.52 10.05
CA TRP A 86 5.98 2.22 9.57
C TRP A 86 5.55 2.95 8.27
N PRO A 87 5.94 4.22 7.98
CA PRO A 87 5.48 4.90 6.77
C PRO A 87 6.06 4.26 5.50
N SER A 88 7.30 3.79 5.58
CA SER A 88 7.99 3.06 4.51
C SER A 88 7.34 1.71 4.25
N ALA A 89 7.09 0.95 5.33
CA ALA A 89 6.42 -0.34 5.25
C ALA A 89 5.01 -0.20 4.63
N ALA A 90 4.25 0.82 5.03
CA ALA A 90 2.93 1.12 4.47
C ALA A 90 3.00 1.46 2.98
N ALA A 91 3.99 2.26 2.55
CA ALA A 91 4.16 2.63 1.16
C ALA A 91 4.51 1.41 0.28
N ILE A 92 5.38 0.53 0.77
CA ILE A 92 5.74 -0.73 0.10
C ILE A 92 4.52 -1.66 0.03
N ALA A 93 3.78 -1.80 1.14
CA ALA A 93 2.59 -2.65 1.21
C ALA A 93 1.52 -2.22 0.21
N PHE A 94 1.22 -0.92 0.14
CA PHE A 94 0.25 -0.37 -0.81
C PHE A 94 0.73 -0.41 -2.26
N GLY A 95 2.04 -0.44 -2.48
CA GLY A 95 2.59 -0.65 -3.81
C GLY A 95 2.56 -2.10 -4.30
N SER A 96 2.28 -3.05 -3.42
CA SER A 96 2.18 -4.47 -3.77
C SER A 96 0.84 -4.81 -4.43
N SER A 97 0.79 -5.95 -5.12
CA SER A 97 -0.47 -6.50 -5.67
C SER A 97 -1.53 -6.75 -4.59
N VAL A 98 -1.13 -7.01 -3.34
CA VAL A 98 -2.07 -7.21 -2.22
C VAL A 98 -2.71 -5.90 -1.78
N GLY A 99 -1.94 -4.81 -1.76
CA GLY A 99 -2.44 -3.48 -1.36
C GLY A 99 -3.62 -3.01 -2.21
N LEU A 100 -3.65 -3.36 -3.50
CA LEU A 100 -4.76 -3.11 -4.41
C LEU A 100 -6.05 -3.83 -4.01
N TRP A 101 -5.94 -5.10 -3.61
CA TRP A 101 -7.09 -5.97 -3.36
C TRP A 101 -7.62 -5.87 -1.93
N VAL A 102 -6.75 -5.56 -0.96
CA VAL A 102 -7.17 -5.48 0.44
C VAL A 102 -8.19 -4.37 0.68
N ILE A 103 -8.15 -3.30 -0.12
CA ILE A 103 -9.07 -2.18 -0.02
C ILE A 103 -10.51 -2.57 -0.40
N PRO A 104 -10.79 -3.03 -1.64
CA PRO A 104 -12.14 -3.45 -2.01
C PRO A 104 -12.64 -4.61 -1.15
N VAL A 105 -11.77 -5.58 -0.80
CA VAL A 105 -12.14 -6.71 0.07
C VAL A 105 -12.51 -6.22 1.47
N GLY A 106 -11.69 -5.37 2.08
CA GLY A 106 -11.93 -4.85 3.43
C GLY A 106 -13.20 -4.02 3.52
N ILE A 107 -13.47 -3.18 2.51
CA ILE A 107 -14.73 -2.42 2.42
C ILE A 107 -15.92 -3.37 2.27
N LEU A 108 -15.83 -4.37 1.38
CA LEU A 108 -16.89 -5.34 1.16
C LEU A 108 -17.22 -6.14 2.42
N VAL A 109 -16.21 -6.65 3.12
CA VAL A 109 -16.37 -7.36 4.39
C VAL A 109 -17.03 -6.46 5.43
N ASN A 110 -16.60 -5.20 5.54
CA ASN A 110 -17.20 -4.27 6.50
C ASN A 110 -18.66 -3.94 6.17
N ILE A 111 -19.02 -3.81 4.89
CA ILE A 111 -20.42 -3.66 4.45
C ILE A 111 -21.25 -4.89 4.79
N VAL A 112 -20.72 -6.10 4.55
CA VAL A 112 -21.41 -7.36 4.91
C VAL A 112 -21.67 -7.44 6.41
N LEU A 113 -20.68 -7.08 7.24
CA LEU A 113 -20.83 -7.04 8.70
C LEU A 113 -21.88 -6.02 9.17
N LEU A 114 -22.01 -4.90 8.47
CA LEU A 114 -23.05 -3.89 8.72
C LEU A 114 -24.44 -4.42 8.34
N LEU A 115 -24.59 -5.04 7.17
CA LEU A 115 -25.86 -5.59 6.70
C LEU A 115 -26.36 -6.75 7.57
N THR A 116 -25.44 -7.60 8.02
CA THR A 116 -25.71 -8.69 8.98
C THR A 116 -25.86 -8.21 10.42
N ARG A 117 -25.74 -6.89 10.67
CA ARG A 117 -25.84 -6.23 11.99
C ARG A 117 -24.82 -6.75 13.02
N MET A 118 -23.74 -7.38 12.57
CA MET A 118 -22.64 -7.79 13.44
C MET A 118 -21.84 -6.58 13.92
N THR A 119 -21.75 -5.52 13.11
CA THR A 119 -21.12 -4.25 13.48
C THR A 119 -22.05 -3.06 13.23
N ARG A 120 -21.78 -1.94 13.91
CA ARG A 120 -22.47 -0.64 13.71
C ARG A 120 -21.56 0.44 13.14
N THR A 121 -20.33 0.07 12.78
CA THR A 121 -19.26 1.01 12.40
C THR A 121 -18.82 0.73 10.97
N LEU A 122 -18.79 1.80 10.16
CA LEU A 122 -18.19 1.80 8.84
C LEU A 122 -16.73 2.21 8.99
N ASN A 123 -15.80 1.38 8.50
CA ASN A 123 -14.40 1.75 8.46
C ASN A 123 -14.13 2.62 7.23
N VAL A 124 -13.99 3.93 7.47
CA VAL A 124 -13.77 4.94 6.43
C VAL A 124 -12.27 5.23 6.23
N ASP A 125 -11.42 4.79 7.16
CA ASP A 125 -9.98 4.99 7.09
C ASP A 125 -9.31 3.91 6.24
N VAL A 126 -9.38 4.10 4.92
CA VAL A 126 -8.77 3.20 3.93
C VAL A 126 -7.24 3.15 4.06
N TRP A 127 -6.61 4.19 4.61
CA TRP A 127 -5.17 4.21 4.84
C TRP A 127 -4.77 3.17 5.89
N ASN A 128 -5.64 2.89 6.87
CA ASN A 128 -5.36 1.93 7.93
C ASN A 128 -5.15 0.50 7.43
N PHE A 129 -5.68 0.18 6.25
CA PHE A 129 -5.58 -1.15 5.67
C PHE A 129 -4.16 -1.54 5.25
N TRP A 130 -3.20 -0.63 5.36
CA TRP A 130 -1.79 -0.92 5.12
C TRP A 130 -1.28 -2.08 5.97
N HIS A 131 -1.78 -2.27 7.20
CA HIS A 131 -1.39 -3.38 8.06
C HIS A 131 -1.76 -4.73 7.42
N PHE A 132 -2.98 -4.85 6.89
CA PHE A 132 -3.44 -6.05 6.20
C PHE A 132 -2.69 -6.24 4.88
N ALA A 133 -2.48 -5.15 4.12
CA ALA A 133 -1.67 -5.18 2.91
C ALA A 133 -0.24 -5.64 3.17
N PHE A 134 0.36 -5.24 4.29
CA PHE A 134 1.74 -5.56 4.65
C PHE A 134 1.90 -7.01 5.05
N VAL A 135 1.02 -7.53 5.91
CA VAL A 135 1.06 -8.95 6.29
C VAL A 135 0.76 -9.82 5.07
N GLY A 136 -0.25 -9.47 4.28
CA GLY A 136 -0.57 -10.21 3.07
C GLY A 136 0.54 -10.16 2.03
N SER A 137 1.23 -9.01 1.86
CA SER A 137 2.36 -8.91 0.93
C SER A 137 3.55 -9.76 1.36
N LEU A 138 3.79 -9.92 2.68
CA LEU A 138 4.79 -10.86 3.20
C LEU A 138 4.43 -12.31 2.89
N VAL A 139 3.15 -12.69 3.02
CA VAL A 139 2.68 -14.05 2.68
C VAL A 139 2.86 -14.31 1.19
N VAL A 140 2.51 -13.35 0.32
CA VAL A 140 2.74 -13.48 -1.13
C VAL A 140 4.23 -13.57 -1.43
N ALA A 141 5.06 -12.74 -0.81
CA ALA A 141 6.51 -12.80 -1.00
C ALA A 141 7.12 -14.15 -0.58
N ALA A 142 6.54 -14.83 0.41
CA ALA A 142 7.00 -16.14 0.87
C ALA A 142 6.42 -17.32 0.08
N THR A 143 5.23 -17.19 -0.49
CA THR A 143 4.47 -18.32 -1.08
C THR A 143 4.21 -18.19 -2.58
N ASP A 144 4.52 -17.04 -3.18
CA ASP A 144 4.12 -16.64 -4.54
C ASP A 144 2.62 -16.76 -4.83
N ASN A 145 1.78 -16.84 -3.79
CA ASN A 145 0.35 -17.07 -3.92
C ASN A 145 -0.48 -15.89 -3.40
N LEU A 146 -1.05 -15.14 -4.34
CA LEU A 146 -1.91 -13.98 -4.05
C LEU A 146 -3.15 -14.37 -3.22
N ALA A 147 -3.73 -15.55 -3.43
CA ALA A 147 -4.93 -15.97 -2.71
C ALA A 147 -4.66 -16.16 -1.21
N TYR A 148 -3.48 -16.69 -0.85
CA TYR A 148 -3.07 -16.81 0.55
C TYR A 148 -2.71 -15.47 1.18
N GLY A 149 -2.27 -14.49 0.39
CA GLY A 149 -2.04 -13.14 0.90
C GLY A 149 -3.31 -12.29 1.10
N ILE A 150 -4.43 -12.68 0.46
CA ILE A 150 -5.71 -11.98 0.57
C ILE A 150 -6.65 -12.65 1.60
N ALA A 151 -6.54 -13.97 1.77
CA ALA A 151 -7.32 -14.76 2.73
C ALA A 151 -6.97 -14.45 4.19
#